data_AF-J9ADC4-F1
#
_entry.id   AF-J9ADC4-F1
#
_cell.length_a   1.000
_cell.length_b   1.000
_cell.length_c   1.000
_cell.angle_alpha   90.00
_cell.angle_beta   90.00
_cell.angle_gamma   90.00
#
_symmetry.space_group_name_H-M   'P 1'
#
loop_
_entity.id
_entity.type
_entity.pdbx_description
1 polymer ?
#
loop_
_entity_poly.entity_id
_entity_poly.type
_entity_poly.pdbx_seq_one_letter_code
_entity_poly.pdbx_strand_id
1 'polypeptide(L)'
;SINEFVPVIEFHGFLKETNYDAIDEVLYLQGYAEGWTSGKYEIKYDQRNCIISDPHYKFIDGLWKGWFFAFENIYARKFSCISMQGDSETLANMIQKDHHHANSLMIDRAETVLHSHFGDFHYWEARRSMRYAEHLRLVADEFRQKRLDSNDWRDGTLISDSWKTTRKVRHLSI
;
A
#
# COMPACT_ATOMS: atom_id res chain seq x y z
N SER A 1 -9.19 9.61 8.64
CA SER A 1 -7.86 10.22 8.44
C SER A 1 -7.19 9.81 7.13
N ILE A 2 -6.99 8.51 6.84
CA ILE A 2 -6.32 8.07 5.60
C ILE A 2 -7.06 8.52 4.32
N ASN A 3 -8.40 8.54 4.36
CA ASN A 3 -9.25 8.98 3.26
C ASN A 3 -9.11 10.48 2.91
N GLU A 4 -8.47 11.27 3.78
CA GLU A 4 -8.17 12.69 3.50
C GLU A 4 -6.90 12.87 2.65
N PHE A 5 -6.09 11.81 2.48
CA PHE A 5 -4.88 11.79 1.66
C PHE A 5 -5.18 11.20 0.28
N VAL A 6 -5.73 10.00 0.24
CA VAL A 6 -6.17 9.31 -0.97
C VAL A 6 -7.51 8.63 -0.72
N PRO A 7 -8.40 8.51 -1.73
CA PRO A 7 -9.63 7.74 -1.57
C PRO A 7 -9.30 6.29 -1.21
N VAL A 8 -9.83 5.82 -0.09
CA VAL A 8 -9.70 4.41 0.32
C VAL A 8 -11.06 3.84 0.65
N ILE A 9 -11.21 2.56 0.38
CA ILE A 9 -12.36 1.75 0.77
C ILE A 9 -11.85 0.44 1.35
N GLU A 10 -12.62 -0.14 2.26
CA GLU A 10 -12.36 -1.50 2.74
C GLU A 10 -12.58 -2.51 1.61
N PHE A 11 -11.88 -3.64 1.64
CA PHE A 11 -12.01 -4.67 0.60
C PHE A 11 -13.46 -5.19 0.48
N HIS A 12 -14.17 -5.36 1.60
CA HIS A 12 -15.60 -5.69 1.58
C HIS A 12 -16.47 -4.63 0.90
N GLY A 13 -16.07 -3.35 0.97
CA GLY A 13 -16.72 -2.25 0.26
C GLY A 13 -16.53 -2.38 -1.24
N PHE A 14 -15.28 -2.59 -1.67
CA PHE A 14 -14.94 -2.89 -3.06
C PHE A 14 -15.78 -4.04 -3.62
N LEU A 15 -15.85 -5.18 -2.91
CA LEU A 15 -16.63 -6.34 -3.35
C LEU A 15 -18.12 -6.02 -3.54
N LYS A 16 -18.71 -5.16 -2.72
CA LYS A 16 -20.11 -4.75 -2.88
C LYS A 16 -20.30 -3.83 -4.07
N GLU A 17 -19.38 -2.88 -4.28
CA GLU A 17 -19.42 -1.92 -5.38
C GLU A 17 -19.25 -2.58 -6.74
N THR A 18 -18.43 -3.63 -6.83
CA THR A 18 -18.26 -4.43 -8.05
C THR A 18 -19.29 -5.55 -8.20
N ASN A 19 -20.26 -5.66 -7.29
CA ASN A 19 -21.22 -6.77 -7.24
C ASN A 19 -20.53 -8.15 -7.24
N TYR A 20 -19.42 -8.25 -6.50
CA TYR A 20 -18.58 -9.45 -6.38
C TYR A 20 -18.02 -9.95 -7.73
N ASP A 21 -17.89 -9.06 -8.72
CA ASP A 21 -17.27 -9.40 -10.00
C ASP A 21 -15.77 -9.70 -9.86
N ALA A 22 -15.23 -10.44 -10.82
CA ALA A 22 -13.82 -10.80 -10.86
C ALA A 22 -12.93 -9.56 -11.01
N ILE A 23 -11.78 -9.55 -10.34
CA ILE A 23 -10.73 -8.55 -10.51
C ILE A 23 -10.23 -8.64 -11.96
N ASP A 24 -10.07 -7.52 -12.66
CA ASP A 24 -9.70 -7.57 -14.08
C ASP A 24 -8.30 -8.17 -14.25
N GLU A 25 -7.31 -7.65 -13.51
CA GLU A 25 -5.93 -8.12 -13.63
C GLU A 25 -5.21 -8.21 -12.27
N VAL A 26 -4.46 -9.30 -12.09
CA VAL A 26 -3.46 -9.44 -11.03
C VAL A 26 -2.08 -9.28 -11.64
N LEU A 27 -1.31 -8.32 -11.12
CA LEU A 27 0.08 -8.08 -11.50
C LEU A 27 0.97 -8.57 -10.35
N TYR A 28 1.66 -9.68 -10.57
CA TYR A 28 2.58 -10.26 -9.60
C TYR A 28 3.97 -9.66 -9.78
N LEU A 29 4.41 -8.82 -8.85
CA LEU A 29 5.73 -8.21 -8.94
C LEU A 29 6.83 -9.19 -8.54
N GLN A 30 7.96 -9.09 -9.24
CA GLN A 30 9.16 -9.88 -8.97
C GLN A 30 10.40 -9.07 -9.30
N GLY A 31 11.56 -9.53 -8.81
CA GLY A 31 12.85 -9.00 -9.26
C GLY A 31 13.14 -9.40 -10.72
N TYR A 32 14.23 -8.85 -11.25
CA TYR A 32 14.85 -9.38 -12.48
C TYR A 32 15.66 -10.63 -12.12
N ALA A 33 15.50 -11.72 -12.88
CA ALA A 33 16.14 -13.01 -12.59
C ALA A 33 17.68 -12.91 -12.70
N GLU A 34 18.16 -12.07 -13.60
CA GLU A 34 19.56 -11.70 -13.78
C GLU A 34 20.10 -10.77 -12.68
N GLY A 35 19.23 -10.26 -11.80
CA GLY A 35 19.57 -9.25 -10.80
C GLY A 35 19.83 -7.88 -11.40
N TRP A 36 20.66 -7.10 -10.71
CA TRP A 36 21.22 -5.84 -11.22
C TRP A 36 22.74 -5.90 -11.08
N THR A 37 23.45 -5.51 -12.12
CA THR A 37 24.92 -5.61 -12.19
C THR A 37 25.56 -4.24 -12.10
N SER A 38 26.80 -4.18 -11.59
CA SER A 38 27.70 -3.03 -11.75
C SER A 38 27.36 -1.75 -10.97
N GLY A 39 26.70 -1.86 -9.81
CA GLY A 39 26.49 -0.69 -8.93
C GLY A 39 25.42 0.30 -9.40
N LYS A 40 24.75 0.03 -10.53
CA LYS A 40 23.73 0.91 -11.11
C LYS A 40 22.35 0.27 -10.95
N TYR A 41 21.51 0.89 -10.13
CA TYR A 41 20.10 0.54 -10.02
C TYR A 41 19.33 1.25 -11.14
N GLU A 42 18.94 0.51 -12.17
CA GLU A 42 18.23 1.06 -13.32
C GLU A 42 16.73 0.98 -13.08
N ILE A 43 16.03 2.11 -13.22
CA ILE A 43 14.58 2.16 -13.10
C ILE A 43 13.93 1.60 -14.36
N LYS A 44 13.30 0.43 -14.24
CA LYS A 44 12.68 -0.29 -15.37
C LYS A 44 11.64 -1.32 -14.89
N TYR A 45 10.77 -1.71 -15.81
CA TYR A 45 9.87 -2.83 -15.65
C TYR A 45 9.71 -3.58 -16.98
N ASP A 46 9.44 -4.88 -16.91
CA ASP A 46 9.11 -5.73 -18.05
C ASP A 46 8.11 -6.82 -17.64
N GLN A 47 7.13 -7.09 -18.49
CA GLN A 47 6.37 -8.35 -18.38
C GLN A 47 7.30 -9.52 -18.70
N ARG A 48 7.42 -10.48 -17.78
CA ARG A 48 8.32 -11.64 -17.89
C ARG A 48 7.58 -12.92 -17.50
N ASN A 49 8.20 -14.05 -17.79
CA ASN A 49 7.78 -15.30 -17.19
C ASN A 49 7.94 -15.21 -15.66
N CYS A 50 7.01 -15.83 -14.94
CA CYS A 50 7.10 -15.94 -13.49
C CYS A 50 8.36 -16.72 -13.10
N ILE A 51 9.17 -16.15 -12.21
CA ILE A 51 10.40 -16.80 -11.72
C ILE A 51 10.06 -17.98 -10.83
N ILE A 52 9.06 -17.81 -9.96
CA ILE A 52 8.55 -18.89 -9.10
C ILE A 52 7.57 -19.73 -9.92
N SER A 53 7.74 -21.05 -9.88
CA SER A 53 6.94 -22.01 -10.64
C SER A 53 5.49 -22.13 -10.14
N ASP A 54 5.23 -21.85 -8.87
CA ASP A 54 3.89 -21.74 -8.27
C ASP A 54 3.76 -20.41 -7.53
N PRO A 55 3.30 -19.33 -8.18
CA PRO A 55 3.12 -18.03 -7.56
C PRO A 55 1.89 -17.98 -6.62
N HIS A 56 1.29 -19.13 -6.28
CA HIS A 56 0.03 -19.26 -5.55
C HIS A 56 -1.22 -18.80 -6.31
N TYR A 57 -1.13 -18.74 -7.64
CA TYR A 57 -2.26 -18.48 -8.53
C TYR A 57 -2.45 -19.65 -9.49
N LYS A 58 -3.70 -20.13 -9.60
CA LYS A 58 -4.07 -21.27 -10.44
C LYS A 58 -5.19 -20.89 -11.39
N PHE A 59 -5.02 -21.22 -12.66
CA PHE A 59 -6.05 -21.03 -13.67
C PHE A 59 -7.04 -22.20 -13.62
N ILE A 60 -8.29 -21.91 -13.28
CA ILE A 60 -9.38 -22.88 -13.09
C ILE A 60 -10.64 -22.30 -13.75
N ASP A 61 -11.26 -23.08 -14.64
CA ASP A 61 -12.52 -22.73 -15.31
C ASP A 61 -12.55 -21.35 -15.98
N GLY A 62 -11.43 -20.94 -16.59
CA GLY A 62 -11.33 -19.68 -17.31
C GLY A 62 -10.96 -18.46 -16.46
N LEU A 63 -10.75 -18.65 -15.15
CA LEU A 63 -10.39 -17.59 -14.20
C LEU A 63 -9.18 -17.97 -13.36
N TRP A 64 -8.52 -16.97 -12.79
CA TRP A 64 -7.40 -17.14 -11.87
C TRP A 64 -7.90 -17.15 -10.42
N LYS A 65 -7.64 -18.25 -9.72
CA LYS A 65 -7.87 -18.40 -8.29
C LYS A 65 -6.56 -18.18 -7.53
N GLY A 66 -6.62 -17.49 -6.40
CA GLY A 66 -5.47 -17.20 -5.54
C GLY A 66 -5.89 -17.10 -4.07
N TRP A 67 -5.00 -16.57 -3.22
CA TRP A 67 -5.29 -16.39 -1.79
C TRP A 67 -6.37 -15.34 -1.52
N PHE A 68 -6.34 -14.22 -2.25
CA PHE A 68 -7.30 -13.11 -2.16
C PHE A 68 -7.78 -12.81 -0.73
N PHE A 69 -6.82 -12.68 0.21
CA PHE A 69 -7.07 -12.36 1.62
C PHE A 69 -7.99 -13.33 2.38
N ALA A 70 -7.95 -14.62 2.02
CA ALA A 70 -8.81 -15.69 2.55
C ALA A 70 -10.27 -15.69 2.05
N PHE A 71 -10.61 -14.87 1.05
CA PHE A 71 -11.94 -14.89 0.45
C PHE A 71 -12.03 -15.97 -0.63
N GLU A 72 -12.88 -16.97 -0.42
CA GLU A 72 -12.91 -18.17 -1.28
C GLU A 72 -13.49 -17.95 -2.68
N ASN A 73 -14.39 -16.98 -2.83
CA ASN A 73 -15.17 -16.74 -4.04
C ASN A 73 -14.67 -15.53 -4.83
N ILE A 74 -13.38 -15.22 -4.73
CA ILE A 74 -12.73 -14.13 -5.45
C ILE A 74 -11.82 -14.70 -6.52
N TYR A 75 -11.88 -14.09 -7.69
CA TYR A 75 -11.17 -14.52 -8.89
C TYR A 75 -10.62 -13.32 -9.64
N ALA A 76 -9.65 -13.58 -10.52
CA ALA A 76 -9.16 -12.61 -11.48
C ALA A 76 -9.32 -13.10 -12.92
N ARG A 77 -9.55 -12.18 -13.86
CA ARG A 77 -9.67 -12.51 -15.29
C ARG A 77 -8.31 -12.74 -15.93
N LYS A 78 -7.30 -11.98 -15.51
CA LYS A 78 -5.91 -12.08 -15.99
C LYS A 78 -4.92 -12.12 -14.85
N PHE A 79 -3.79 -12.77 -15.10
CA PHE A 79 -2.63 -12.82 -14.22
C PHE A 79 -1.35 -12.68 -15.06
N SER A 80 -0.42 -11.86 -14.61
CA SER A 80 0.90 -11.72 -15.24
C SER A 80 1.98 -11.44 -14.20
N CYS A 81 3.21 -11.86 -14.50
CA CYS A 81 4.38 -11.54 -13.69
C CYS A 81 5.15 -10.37 -14.30
N ILE A 82 5.46 -9.36 -13.48
CA ILE A 82 6.19 -8.17 -13.89
C ILE A 82 7.50 -8.11 -13.12
N SER A 83 8.61 -8.19 -13.84
CA SER A 83 9.92 -7.89 -13.26
C SER A 83 10.08 -6.38 -13.16
N MET A 84 10.31 -5.86 -11.95
CA MET A 84 10.42 -4.43 -11.70
C MET A 84 11.64 -4.08 -10.84
N GLN A 85 12.32 -3.01 -11.23
CA GLN A 85 13.29 -2.27 -10.42
C GLN A 85 12.82 -0.82 -10.46
N GLY A 86 12.24 -0.31 -9.37
CA GLY A 86 11.67 1.01 -9.40
C GLY A 86 11.01 1.40 -8.10
N ASP A 87 10.25 2.47 -8.19
CA ASP A 87 9.56 3.12 -7.08
C ASP A 87 8.08 3.33 -7.39
N SER A 88 7.38 4.02 -6.48
CA SER A 88 5.96 4.34 -6.62
C SER A 88 5.62 5.11 -7.90
N GLU A 89 6.52 5.93 -8.42
CA GLU A 89 6.32 6.64 -9.70
C GLU A 89 6.44 5.68 -10.89
N THR A 90 7.41 4.76 -10.82
CA THR A 90 7.59 3.69 -11.80
C THR A 90 6.34 2.82 -11.91
N LEU A 91 5.77 2.40 -10.77
CA LEU A 91 4.54 1.62 -10.72
C LEU A 91 3.35 2.40 -11.31
N ALA A 92 3.19 3.68 -10.94
CA ALA A 92 2.11 4.52 -11.45
C ALA A 92 2.19 4.69 -12.97
N ASN A 93 3.39 4.94 -13.51
CA ASN A 93 3.63 5.08 -14.94
C ASN A 93 3.34 3.79 -15.71
N MET A 94 3.72 2.62 -15.18
CA MET A 94 3.38 1.33 -15.77
C MET A 94 1.87 1.11 -15.83
N ILE A 95 1.15 1.37 -14.72
CA ILE A 95 -0.30 1.21 -14.66
C ILE A 95 -0.99 2.11 -15.69
N GLN A 96 -0.62 3.39 -15.76
CA GLN A 96 -1.22 4.35 -16.68
C GLN A 96 -0.94 4.03 -18.15
N LYS A 97 0.24 3.50 -18.44
CA LYS A 97 0.63 3.21 -19.83
C LYS A 97 0.03 1.88 -20.30
N ASP A 98 0.20 0.82 -19.53
CA ASP A 98 -0.01 -0.55 -20.01
C ASP A 98 -1.32 -1.16 -19.51
N HIS A 99 -1.91 -0.63 -18.42
CA HIS A 99 -3.08 -1.21 -17.74
C HIS A 99 -4.27 -0.25 -17.62
N HIS A 100 -4.30 0.84 -18.39
CA HIS A 100 -5.36 1.88 -18.35
C HIS A 100 -6.77 1.39 -18.74
N HIS A 101 -6.89 0.19 -19.32
CA HIS A 101 -8.17 -0.42 -19.68
C HIS A 101 -8.82 -1.22 -18.53
N ALA A 102 -8.06 -1.58 -17.50
CA ALA A 102 -8.57 -2.35 -16.37
C ALA A 102 -9.30 -1.44 -15.39
N ASN A 103 -10.49 -1.85 -14.94
CA ASN A 103 -11.23 -1.13 -13.89
C ASN A 103 -10.75 -1.51 -12.49
N SER A 104 -10.18 -2.71 -12.34
CA SER A 104 -9.64 -3.21 -11.07
C SER A 104 -8.31 -3.93 -11.26
N LEU A 105 -7.31 -3.51 -10.49
CA LEU A 105 -5.97 -4.08 -10.50
C LEU A 105 -5.58 -4.51 -9.09
N MET A 106 -5.06 -5.73 -8.96
CA MET A 106 -4.40 -6.19 -7.75
C MET A 106 -2.90 -6.28 -7.99
N ILE A 107 -2.12 -5.53 -7.22
CA ILE A 107 -0.67 -5.59 -7.25
C ILE A 107 -0.21 -6.51 -6.13
N ASP A 108 0.27 -7.70 -6.47
CA ASP A 108 0.86 -8.63 -5.51
C ASP A 108 2.37 -8.39 -5.39
N ARG A 109 2.95 -8.78 -4.25
CA ARG A 109 4.37 -8.55 -3.94
C ARG A 109 4.77 -7.08 -4.00
N ALA A 110 3.88 -6.20 -3.54
CA ALA A 110 4.04 -4.75 -3.59
C ALA A 110 5.29 -4.24 -2.83
N GLU A 111 5.90 -5.04 -1.95
CA GLU A 111 7.19 -4.75 -1.31
C GLU A 111 8.36 -4.64 -2.31
N THR A 112 8.19 -5.13 -3.54
CA THR A 112 9.16 -4.97 -4.63
C THR A 112 9.36 -3.50 -5.01
N VAL A 113 8.38 -2.63 -4.73
CA VAL A 113 8.37 -1.22 -5.10
C VAL A 113 8.97 -0.37 -3.99
N LEU A 114 9.93 0.48 -4.35
CA LEU A 114 10.56 1.42 -3.42
C LEU A 114 9.73 2.73 -3.27
N HIS A 115 10.08 3.53 -2.27
CA HIS A 115 9.59 4.91 -2.19
C HIS A 115 10.31 5.79 -3.22
N SER A 116 9.60 6.62 -3.99
CA SER A 116 10.22 7.50 -4.99
C SER A 116 11.15 8.54 -4.38
N HIS A 117 10.66 9.25 -3.36
CA HIS A 117 11.45 10.18 -2.57
C HIS A 117 11.29 9.88 -1.08
N PHE A 118 12.17 9.04 -0.54
CA PHE A 118 12.13 8.67 0.86
C PHE A 118 12.32 9.89 1.77
N GLY A 119 11.36 10.15 2.66
CA GLY A 119 11.40 11.24 3.63
C GLY A 119 11.02 12.61 3.07
N ASP A 120 10.51 12.69 1.84
CA ASP A 120 9.96 13.92 1.28
C ASP A 120 8.58 14.27 1.86
N PHE A 121 7.97 15.33 1.32
CA PHE A 121 6.68 15.77 1.82
C PHE A 121 5.56 14.74 1.56
N HIS A 122 5.52 14.12 0.38
CA HIS A 122 4.50 13.12 0.04
C HIS A 122 4.60 11.87 0.92
N TYR A 123 5.83 11.41 1.18
CA TYR A 123 6.12 10.34 2.12
C TYR A 123 5.56 10.66 3.51
N TRP A 124 5.84 11.87 4.02
CA TRP A 124 5.38 12.28 5.35
C TRP A 124 3.86 12.54 5.41
N GLU A 125 3.23 12.98 4.32
CA GLU A 125 1.77 13.11 4.25
C GLU A 125 1.09 11.75 4.31
N ALA A 126 1.55 10.78 3.52
CA ALA A 126 1.09 9.40 3.60
C ALA A 126 1.22 8.86 5.03
N ARG A 127 2.41 9.00 5.64
CA ARG A 127 2.67 8.55 7.01
C ARG A 127 1.80 9.25 8.06
N ARG A 128 1.55 10.56 7.93
CA ARG A 128 0.72 11.33 8.88
C ARG A 128 -0.76 11.01 8.77
N SER A 129 -1.22 10.65 7.56
CA SER A 129 -2.63 10.28 7.33
C SER A 129 -3.05 9.00 8.07
N MET A 130 -2.08 8.13 8.37
CA MET A 130 -2.25 6.87 9.12
C MET A 130 -2.37 7.11 10.63
N ARG A 131 -3.48 7.71 11.06
CA ARG A 131 -3.85 7.85 12.48
C ARG A 131 -4.48 6.56 12.99
N TYR A 132 -4.08 6.13 14.20
CA TYR A 132 -4.69 4.99 14.87
C TYR A 132 -6.19 5.21 15.12
N ALA A 133 -6.94 4.11 15.12
CA ALA A 133 -8.35 4.11 15.49
C ALA A 133 -8.55 4.69 16.88
N GLU A 134 -9.61 5.49 17.06
CA GLU A 134 -9.87 6.23 18.29
C GLU A 134 -9.93 5.33 19.53
N HIS A 135 -10.64 4.21 19.46
CA HIS A 135 -10.77 3.28 20.59
C HIS A 135 -9.42 2.72 21.05
N LEU A 136 -8.46 2.50 20.15
CA LEU A 136 -7.10 2.06 20.52
C LEU A 136 -6.33 3.16 21.26
N ARG A 137 -6.50 4.43 20.83
CA ARG A 137 -5.88 5.57 21.52
C ARG A 137 -6.46 5.74 22.92
N LEU A 138 -7.77 5.63 23.07
CA LEU A 138 -8.44 5.73 24.38
C LEU A 138 -7.95 4.67 25.37
N VAL A 139 -7.79 3.42 24.93
CA VAL A 139 -7.22 2.34 25.76
C VAL A 139 -5.75 2.64 26.13
N ALA A 140 -4.96 3.15 25.18
CA ALA A 140 -3.56 3.51 25.43
C ALA A 140 -3.44 4.69 26.41
N ASP A 141 -4.31 5.70 26.28
CA ASP A 141 -4.33 6.88 27.15
C ASP A 141 -4.79 6.53 28.57
N GLU A 142 -5.77 5.64 28.70
CA GLU A 142 -6.17 5.08 30.00
C GLU A 142 -5.00 4.35 30.67
N PHE A 143 -4.27 3.53 29.92
CA PHE A 143 -3.09 2.82 30.44
C PHE A 143 -1.99 3.81 30.87
N ARG A 144 -1.67 4.81 30.03
CA ARG A 144 -0.70 5.87 30.34
C ARG A 144 -1.06 6.59 31.64
N GLN A 145 -2.32 6.96 31.79
CA GLN A 145 -2.79 7.66 32.99
C GLN A 145 -2.69 6.78 34.24
N LYS A 146 -3.13 5.52 34.17
CA LYS A 146 -3.20 4.63 35.33
C LYS A 146 -1.86 4.02 35.75
N ARG A 147 -0.93 3.84 34.81
CA ARG A 147 0.29 3.04 35.04
C ARG A 147 1.58 3.82 34.89
N LEU A 148 1.58 4.88 34.09
CA LEU A 148 2.80 5.59 33.72
C LEU A 148 2.81 7.04 34.20
N ASP A 149 1.77 7.45 34.95
CA ASP A 149 1.54 8.83 35.34
C ASP A 149 1.67 9.81 34.15
N SER A 150 1.15 9.42 32.99
CA SER A 150 1.35 10.09 31.69
C SER A 150 0.02 10.54 31.09
N ASN A 151 0.01 11.72 30.47
CA ASN A 151 -1.09 12.21 29.61
C ASN A 151 -0.60 13.31 28.67
N ASP A 152 -1.36 13.58 27.60
CA ASP A 152 -0.95 14.50 26.52
C ASP A 152 -0.61 15.92 27.00
N TRP A 153 -1.31 16.41 28.03
CA TRP A 153 -1.07 17.74 28.58
C TRP A 153 0.25 17.82 29.34
N ARG A 154 0.49 16.87 30.25
CA ARG A 154 1.72 16.81 31.04
C ARG A 154 2.94 16.52 30.18
N ASP A 155 2.77 15.69 29.16
CA ASP A 155 3.87 15.23 28.31
C ASP A 155 4.11 16.18 27.13
N GLY A 156 3.26 17.20 26.92
CA GLY A 156 3.35 18.10 25.77
C GLY A 156 3.16 17.38 24.43
N THR A 157 2.36 16.31 24.40
CA THR A 157 2.14 15.43 23.24
C THR A 157 0.76 15.56 22.62
N LEU A 158 0.01 16.61 22.95
CA LEU A 158 -1.28 16.88 22.32
C LEU A 158 -1.11 17.06 20.80
N ILE A 159 -1.86 16.27 20.03
CA ILE A 159 -1.86 16.30 18.58
C ILE A 159 -3.20 16.84 18.08
N SER A 160 -3.17 17.60 16.99
CA SER A 160 -4.37 18.09 16.31
C SER A 160 -5.25 16.96 15.76
N ASP A 161 -6.57 17.13 15.83
CA ASP A 161 -7.54 16.14 15.35
C ASP A 161 -7.34 15.81 13.87
N SER A 162 -7.15 16.83 13.03
CA SER A 162 -6.73 16.61 11.64
C SER A 162 -5.22 16.44 11.57
N TRP A 163 -4.77 15.41 10.85
CA TRP A 163 -3.36 15.23 10.60
C TRP A 163 -2.78 16.35 9.73
N LYS A 164 -3.57 17.00 8.87
CA LYS A 164 -3.13 18.06 7.95
C LYS A 164 -2.60 19.29 8.68
N THR A 165 -3.16 19.59 9.84
CA THR A 165 -2.76 20.74 10.67
C THR A 165 -1.61 20.43 11.63
N THR A 166 -1.18 19.17 11.73
CA THR A 166 -0.02 18.79 12.55
C THR A 166 1.25 19.38 11.99
N ARG A 167 1.85 20.35 12.69
CA ARG A 167 3.12 20.99 12.30
C ARG A 167 4.19 20.71 13.35
N LYS A 168 5.46 20.76 12.91
CA LYS A 168 6.58 20.84 13.84
C LYS A 168 6.46 22.16 14.60
N VAL A 169 6.25 22.09 15.92
CA VAL A 169 6.34 23.26 16.79
C VAL A 169 7.82 23.69 16.78
N ARG A 170 8.12 24.85 16.18
CA ARG A 170 9.43 25.47 16.35
C ARG A 170 9.43 26.08 17.74
N HIS A 171 10.08 25.41 18.70
CA HIS A 171 10.50 26.12 19.89
C HIS A 171 11.54 27.14 19.43
N LEU A 172 11.13 28.41 19.41
CA LEU A 172 12.08 29.52 19.39
C LEU A 172 12.85 29.40 20.70
N SER A 173 14.11 28.96 20.61
CA SER A 173 15.05 29.14 21.71
C SER A 173 15.13 30.65 21.96
N ILE A 174 14.58 31.09 23.10
CA ILE A 174 14.80 32.44 23.64
C ILE A 174 16.16 32.43 24.33
#